data_AF-A0A484L3I0-F1
#
_entry.id   AF-A0A484L3I0-F1
#
_cell.length_a   1.000
_cell.length_b   1.000
_cell.length_c   1.000
_cell.angle_alpha   90.00
_cell.angle_beta   90.00
_cell.angle_gamma   90.00
#
_symmetry.space_group_name_H-M   'P 1'
#
loop_
_entity.id
_entity.type
_entity.pdbx_description
1 polymer ?
#
loop_
_entity_poly.entity_id
_entity_poly.type
_entity_poly.pdbx_seq_one_letter_code
_entity_poly.pdbx_strand_id
1 'polypeptide(L)' 'MVSAVKGLFITCDIPMAQFIINMNKSLPQSQKFILHILDDTHLFVRSDVGGMIRSAVSDFRDSNSYEKPT' A
#
# COMPACT_ATOMS: atom_id res chain seq x y z
N MET A 1 7.65 18.46 -21.41
CA MET A 1 7.68 19.13 -20.09
C MET A 1 7.60 18.03 -19.04
N VAL A 2 8.63 17.85 -18.20
CA VAL A 2 8.71 16.73 -17.23
C VAL A 2 8.30 17.24 -15.85
N SER A 3 7.36 16.55 -15.21
CA SER A 3 6.97 16.78 -13.83
C SER A 3 7.59 15.70 -12.95
N ALA A 4 8.43 16.09 -12.00
CA ALA A 4 9.04 15.18 -11.03
C ALA A 4 8.37 15.37 -9.67
N VAL A 5 7.78 14.31 -9.14
CA VAL A 5 7.12 14.30 -7.82
C VAL A 5 7.92 13.39 -6.91
N LYS A 6 8.24 13.87 -5.69
CA LYS A 6 8.86 13.04 -4.66
C LYS A 6 7.79 12.13 -4.05
N GLY A 7 8.10 10.84 -3.92
CA GLY A 7 7.19 9.85 -3.38
C GLY A 7 7.93 8.58 -2.97
N LEU A 8 7.17 7.59 -2.54
CA LEU A 8 7.68 6.27 -2.18
C LEU A 8 7.32 5.29 -3.30
N PHE A 9 8.32 4.55 -3.76
CA PHE A 9 8.16 3.45 -4.69
C PHE A 9 8.02 2.16 -3.89
N ILE A 10 6.91 1.44 -4.09
CA ILE A 10 6.61 0.19 -3.39
C ILE A 10 6.59 -0.93 -4.42
N THR A 11 7.39 -1.97 -4.16
CA THR A 11 7.36 -3.24 -4.87
C THR A 11 6.78 -4.29 -3.92
N CYS A 12 5.75 -5.00 -4.37
CA CYS A 12 5.12 -6.09 -3.63
C CYS A 12 4.50 -7.11 -4.58
N ASP A 13 4.11 -8.26 -4.04
CA ASP A 13 3.34 -9.26 -4.76
C ASP A 13 1.92 -8.75 -5.07
N ILE A 14 1.32 -9.32 -6.12
CA ILE A 14 0.00 -8.92 -6.65
C ILE A 14 -1.09 -8.81 -5.56
N PRO A 15 -1.29 -9.79 -4.65
CA PRO A 15 -2.36 -9.69 -3.66
C PRO A 15 -2.10 -8.55 -2.66
N MET A 16 -0.84 -8.25 -2.31
CA MET A 16 -0.52 -7.11 -1.45
C MET A 16 -0.76 -5.78 -2.16
N ALA A 17 -0.43 -5.68 -3.45
CA ALA A 17 -0.75 -4.51 -4.25
C ALA A 17 -2.27 -4.25 -4.27
N GLN A 18 -3.07 -5.30 -4.49
CA GLN A 18 -4.53 -5.19 -4.46
C GLN A 18 -5.08 -4.79 -3.09
N PHE A 19 -4.50 -5.31 -2.01
CA PHE A 19 -4.84 -4.89 -0.64
C PHE A 19 -4.59 -3.39 -0.43
N ILE A 20 -3.43 -2.87 -0.83
CA ILE A 20 -3.07 -1.46 -0.72
C ILE A 20 -3.99 -0.58 -1.59
N ILE A 21 -4.30 -1.03 -2.81
CA ILE A 21 -5.24 -0.33 -3.70
C ILE A 21 -6.63 -0.26 -3.07
N ASN A 22 -7.10 -1.35 -2.47
CA ASN A 22 -8.40 -1.38 -1.80
C ASN A 22 -8.43 -0.45 -0.59
N MET A 23 -7.38 -0.48 0.24
CA MET A 23 -7.21 0.44 1.37
C MET A 23 -7.29 1.90 0.93
N ASN A 24 -6.60 2.26 -0.15
CA ASN A 24 -6.66 3.61 -0.72
C ASN A 24 -8.06 3.97 -1.26
N LYS A 25 -8.81 3.01 -1.82
CA LYS A 25 -10.18 3.23 -2.30
C LYS A 25 -11.17 3.47 -1.16
N SER A 26 -10.96 2.85 0.00
CA SER A 26 -11.81 3.01 1.19
C SER A 26 -11.65 4.37 1.88
N LEU A 27 -10.59 5.12 1.57
CA LEU A 27 -10.33 6.43 2.17
C LEU A 27 -11.07 7.58 1.45
N PRO A 28 -11.44 8.65 2.18
CA PRO A 28 -11.92 9.89 1.58
C PRO A 28 -10.92 10.46 0.57
N GLN A 29 -11.40 11.21 -0.42
CA GLN A 29 -10.57 11.78 -1.50
C GLN A 29 -9.38 12.60 -0.98
N SER A 30 -9.54 13.31 0.15
CA SER A 30 -8.48 14.11 0.79
C SER A 30 -7.35 13.27 1.40
N GLN A 31 -7.60 11.98 1.66
CA GLN A 31 -6.68 11.06 2.33
C GLN A 31 -6.12 10.00 1.39
N LYS A 32 -6.52 10.00 0.11
CA LYS A 32 -5.92 9.12 -0.89
C LYS A 32 -4.43 9.38 -1.00
N PHE A 33 -3.67 8.30 -1.10
CA PHE A 33 -2.22 8.33 -1.02
C PHE A 33 -1.51 7.68 -2.22
N ILE A 34 -2.23 6.90 -3.04
CA ILE A 34 -1.68 6.39 -4.30
C ILE A 34 -1.66 7.53 -5.32
N LEU A 35 -0.46 7.84 -5.82
CA LEU A 35 -0.25 8.81 -6.88
C LEU A 35 -0.41 8.14 -8.24
N HIS A 36 0.28 7.01 -8.45
CA HIS A 36 0.22 6.23 -9.68
C HIS A 36 0.30 4.73 -9.39
N ILE A 37 -0.47 3.95 -10.15
CA ILE A 37 -0.30 2.50 -10.28
C ILE A 37 0.57 2.31 -11.52
N LEU A 38 1.77 1.75 -11.35
CA LEU A 38 2.73 1.60 -12.45
C LEU A 38 2.51 0.29 -13.19
N ASP A 39 2.27 -0.78 -12.43
CA ASP A 39 1.84 -2.10 -12.91
C ASP A 39 1.19 -2.89 -11.74
N ASP A 40 1.00 -4.20 -11.90
CA ASP A 40 0.35 -5.07 -10.92
C ASP A 40 1.18 -5.32 -9.63
N THR A 41 2.47 -4.97 -9.65
CA THR A 41 3.42 -5.21 -8.54
C THR A 41 4.08 -3.93 -8.03
N HIS A 42 3.95 -2.82 -8.76
CA HIS A 42 4.61 -1.55 -8.49
C HIS A 42 3.61 -0.42 -8.29
N LEU A 43 3.71 0.23 -7.13
CA LEU A 43 2.89 1.37 -6.75
C LEU A 43 3.77 2.58 -6.44
N PHE A 44 3.31 3.76 -6.86
CA PHE A 44 3.92 5.03 -6.49
C PHE A 44 2.97 5.80 -5.57
N VAL A 45 3.41 6.03 -4.34
CA VAL A 45 2.58 6.60 -3.26
C VAL A 45 3.23 7.84 -2.66
N ARG A 46 2.48 8.59 -1.85
CA ARG A 46 3.03 9.70 -1.07
C ARG A 46 4.08 9.22 -0.07
N SER A 47 5.07 10.06 0.21
CA SER A 47 6.20 9.69 1.10
C SER A 47 5.82 9.53 2.58
N ASP A 48 4.71 10.12 3.02
CA ASP A 48 4.28 10.15 4.42
C ASP A 48 3.51 8.89 4.86
N VAL A 49 3.04 8.07 3.92
CA VAL A 49 2.20 6.91 4.23
C VAL A 49 2.97 5.59 4.37
N GLY A 50 4.29 5.59 4.21
CA GLY A 50 5.10 4.37 4.28
C GLY A 50 4.96 3.63 5.62
N GLY A 51 4.91 4.36 6.74
CA GLY A 51 4.69 3.79 8.07
C GLY A 51 3.30 3.17 8.21
N MET A 52 2.26 3.87 7.74
CA MET A 52 0.87 3.39 7.76
C MET A 52 0.72 2.08 6.98
N ILE A 53 1.24 2.03 5.75
CA ILE A 53 1.16 0.84 4.90
C ILE A 53 1.87 -0.34 5.56
N ARG A 54 3.07 -0.10 6.15
CA ARG A 54 3.84 -1.16 6.80
C ARG A 54 3.11 -1.77 8.00
N SER A 55 2.50 -0.93 8.84
CA SER A 55 1.71 -1.42 9.98
C SER A 55 0.48 -2.21 9.51
N ALA A 56 -0.30 -1.65 8.58
CA ALA A 56 -1.51 -2.30 8.09
C ALA A 56 -1.23 -3.63 7.37
N VAL A 57 -0.11 -3.76 6.65
CA VAL A 57 0.31 -5.04 6.05
C VAL A 57 0.74 -6.05 7.12
N SER A 58 1.41 -5.60 8.20
CA SER A 58 1.74 -6.48 9.32
C SER A 58 0.48 -7.02 9.98
N ASP A 59 -0.46 -6.15 10.33
CA ASP A 59 -1.72 -6.53 10.97
C ASP A 59 -2.54 -7.48 10.10
N PHE A 60 -2.58 -7.21 8.79
CA PHE A 60 -3.24 -8.08 7.81
C PHE A 60 -2.59 -9.47 7.77
N ARG A 61 -1.26 -9.53 7.74
CA ARG A 61 -0.53 -10.80 7.74
C ARG A 61 -0.77 -11.59 9.03
N ASP A 62 -0.70 -10.92 10.17
CA ASP A 62 -0.86 -11.56 11.48
C ASP A 62 -2.30 -12.08 11.65
N SER A 63 -3.31 -11.34 11.17
CA SER A 63 -4.72 -11.79 11.20
C SER A 63 -5.00 -12.99 10.29
N ASN A 64 -4.21 -13.17 9.22
CA ASN A 64 -4.36 -14.28 8.28
C ASN A 64 -3.40 -15.44 8.57
N SER A 65 -2.51 -15.29 9.55
CA SER A 65 -1.57 -16.34 9.95
C SER A 65 -2.24 -17.23 10.99
N TYR A 66 -2.35 -18.53 10.68
CA TYR A 66 -2.81 -19.51 11.67
C TYR A 66 -1.67 -19.82 12.64
N GLU A 67 -1.89 -19.56 13.93
CA GLU A 67 -1.04 -20.08 15.00
C GLU A 67 -1.71 -21.30 15.63
N LYS A 68 -0.95 -22.40 15.74
CA LYS A 68 -1.42 -23.62 16.40
C LYS A 68 -1.70 -23.30 17.88
N PRO A 69 -2.89 -23.60 18.41
CA PRO A 69 -3.14 -23.51 19.84
C PRO A 69 -2.21 -24.48 20.60
N THR A 70 -1.47 -23.97 21.57
CA THR A 70 -0.69 -24.76 22.54
C THR A 70 -1.57 -25.44 23.56
#